data_AF-Q8U4R3-F1
#
_entry.id   AF-Q8U4R3-F1
#
_cell.length_a   1.000
_cell.length_b   1.000
_cell.length_c   1.000
_cell.angle_alpha   90.00
_cell.angle_beta   90.00
_cell.angle_gamma   90.00
#
_symmetry.space_group_name_H-M   'P 1'
#
loop_
_entity.id
_entity.type
_entity.pdbx_description
1 polymer ?
#
loop_
_entity_poly.entity_id
_entity_poly.type
_entity_poly.pdbx_seq_one_letter_code
_entity_poly.pdbx_strand_id
1 'polypeptide(L)'
;MHPKVQSLLSKFPRVELIPWETPIQYLPNISKLVGADIYVKRDDLTGLGIGGNKIRKLEYLLGDAIIRKADVIITVGAVHSNHAFVTGLAAKKLGFDVVLVLRGKEELRGNYLLDKIMGIETRVYEAKDSFELMKYAEEVAKELEEKGRKPYIIPVGGASPVGTLGYVRASGEIAEQGNRIGVNFDSIVVATGSGGTLAGLSVGLAILRKETRAIGMAVGKFGETMVNKVEELAKATGEFIGVKNLKLKIELYDYSFGEYGKITREVAETIRLVGTKEGVILDPVYTGKAFYGLLDLAKKGELGEKILFIHTGGISGTFHYGDKILSFL
;
A
#
# COMPACT_ATOMS: atom_id res chain seq x y z
N MET A 1 11.46 -14.94 7.72
CA MET A 1 11.65 -14.69 6.25
C MET A 1 11.90 -15.99 5.48
N HIS A 2 11.07 -16.35 4.50
CA HIS A 2 11.22 -17.58 3.71
C HIS A 2 12.52 -17.63 2.87
N PRO A 3 13.32 -18.71 2.92
CA PRO A 3 14.66 -18.77 2.31
C PRO A 3 14.68 -18.49 0.81
N LYS A 4 13.73 -19.04 0.04
CA LYS A 4 13.62 -18.82 -1.41
C LYS A 4 13.43 -17.35 -1.77
N VAL A 5 12.54 -16.66 -1.04
CA VAL A 5 12.27 -15.23 -1.28
C VAL A 5 13.49 -14.40 -0.87
N GLN A 6 14.11 -14.72 0.27
CA GLN A 6 15.33 -14.05 0.72
C GLN A 6 16.46 -14.15 -0.31
N SER A 7 16.71 -15.34 -0.85
CA SER A 7 17.74 -15.56 -1.86
C SER A 7 17.48 -14.74 -3.13
N LEU A 8 16.26 -14.79 -3.67
CA LEU A 8 15.89 -14.05 -4.89
C LEU A 8 16.02 -12.53 -4.74
N LEU A 9 15.76 -12.00 -3.54
CA LEU A 9 15.76 -10.57 -3.28
C LEU A 9 17.12 -10.02 -2.79
N SER A 10 18.07 -10.90 -2.44
CA SER A 10 19.36 -10.52 -1.84
C SER A 10 20.23 -9.60 -2.72
N LYS A 11 20.05 -9.64 -4.04
CA LYS A 11 20.79 -8.81 -5.01
C LYS A 11 20.29 -7.38 -5.16
N PHE A 12 19.11 -7.05 -4.60
CA PHE A 12 18.53 -5.72 -4.75
C PHE A 12 18.85 -4.84 -3.54
N PRO A 13 19.28 -3.59 -3.75
CA PRO A 13 19.56 -2.69 -2.66
C PRO A 13 18.28 -2.39 -1.87
N ARG A 14 18.40 -2.44 -0.55
CA ARG A 14 17.29 -2.20 0.38
C ARG A 14 17.81 -1.43 1.59
N VAL A 15 17.16 -0.34 1.94
CA VAL A 15 17.33 0.31 3.24
C VAL A 15 16.37 -0.33 4.24
N GLU A 16 16.85 -0.57 5.46
CA GLU A 16 16.02 -1.14 6.53
C GLU A 16 15.25 -0.03 7.24
N LEU A 17 13.95 0.08 6.93
CA LEU A 17 13.04 1.06 7.53
C LEU A 17 12.09 0.42 8.53
N ILE A 18 11.84 -0.88 8.41
CA ILE A 18 10.96 -1.64 9.28
C ILE A 18 11.83 -2.49 10.21
N PRO A 19 11.89 -2.18 11.50
CA PRO A 19 12.82 -2.84 12.43
C PRO A 19 12.37 -4.24 12.87
N TRP A 20 11.17 -4.69 12.47
CA TRP A 20 10.56 -5.94 12.91
C TRP A 20 9.68 -6.58 11.84
N GLU A 21 9.22 -7.81 12.07
CA GLU A 21 8.11 -8.41 11.34
C GLU A 21 6.79 -7.93 11.96
N THR A 22 5.93 -7.23 11.21
CA THR A 22 4.67 -6.71 11.81
C THR A 22 3.78 -7.87 12.27
N PRO A 23 3.04 -7.76 13.39
CA PRO A 23 2.33 -8.91 13.95
C PRO A 23 1.15 -9.35 13.06
N ILE A 24 0.82 -10.65 13.13
CA ILE A 24 -0.45 -11.21 12.68
C ILE A 24 -1.32 -11.43 13.91
N GLN A 25 -2.56 -10.92 13.89
CA GLN A 25 -3.52 -11.04 15.00
C GLN A 25 -4.80 -11.72 14.51
N TYR A 26 -5.38 -12.58 15.33
CA TYR A 26 -6.74 -13.11 15.10
C TYR A 26 -7.78 -12.07 15.52
N LEU A 27 -8.88 -11.95 14.77
CA LEU A 27 -9.99 -11.04 15.03
C LEU A 27 -11.23 -11.82 15.52
N PRO A 28 -11.30 -12.21 16.79
CA PRO A 28 -12.30 -13.17 17.29
C PRO A 28 -13.75 -12.71 17.11
N ASN A 29 -14.03 -11.42 17.30
CA ASN A 29 -15.40 -10.90 17.22
C ASN A 29 -15.85 -10.75 15.78
N ILE A 30 -14.95 -10.31 14.89
CA ILE A 30 -15.21 -10.27 13.45
C ILE A 30 -15.38 -11.67 12.88
N SER A 31 -14.53 -12.61 13.29
CA SER A 31 -14.63 -14.02 12.88
C SER A 31 -15.98 -14.64 13.21
N LYS A 32 -16.42 -14.45 14.46
CA LYS A 32 -17.74 -14.91 14.89
C LYS A 32 -18.88 -14.31 14.07
N LEU A 33 -18.73 -13.06 13.59
CA LEU A 33 -19.76 -12.37 12.82
C LEU A 33 -19.89 -12.86 11.38
N VAL A 34 -18.80 -13.33 10.76
CA VAL A 34 -18.81 -13.78 9.35
C VAL A 34 -18.78 -15.30 9.19
N GLY A 35 -18.50 -16.05 10.26
CA GLY A 35 -18.41 -17.51 10.19
C GLY A 35 -17.12 -18.02 9.52
N ALA A 36 -16.06 -17.21 9.53
CA ALA A 36 -14.73 -17.54 9.01
C ALA A 36 -13.63 -17.00 9.93
N ASP A 37 -12.46 -17.59 9.90
CA ASP A 37 -11.30 -17.14 10.66
C ASP A 37 -10.60 -15.97 9.97
N ILE A 38 -10.73 -14.78 10.55
CA ILE A 38 -10.19 -13.53 10.05
C ILE A 38 -8.99 -13.16 10.88
N TYR A 39 -7.87 -12.98 10.21
CA TYR A 39 -6.63 -12.48 10.77
C TYR A 39 -6.31 -11.13 10.17
N VAL A 40 -5.49 -10.35 10.86
CA VAL A 40 -4.95 -9.09 10.35
C VAL A 40 -3.43 -9.05 10.45
N LYS A 41 -2.76 -8.76 9.33
CA LYS A 41 -1.35 -8.37 9.28
C LYS A 41 -1.25 -6.87 9.53
N ARG A 42 -0.59 -6.49 10.63
CA ARG A 42 -0.52 -5.11 11.12
C ARG A 42 0.53 -4.26 10.40
N ASP A 43 0.42 -4.16 9.07
CA ASP A 43 1.29 -3.29 8.26
C ASP A 43 1.02 -1.80 8.48
N ASP A 44 -0.01 -1.43 9.24
CA ASP A 44 -0.15 -0.12 9.87
C ASP A 44 0.98 0.15 10.88
N LEU A 45 1.54 -0.90 11.49
CA LEU A 45 2.62 -0.87 12.48
C LEU A 45 4.01 -1.07 11.87
N THR A 46 4.24 -0.62 10.64
CA THR A 46 5.59 -0.62 10.03
C THR A 46 6.54 0.40 10.67
N GLY A 47 6.02 1.32 11.50
CA GLY A 47 6.79 2.14 12.44
C GLY A 47 7.17 3.53 11.92
N LEU A 48 7.66 3.66 10.68
CA LEU A 48 8.10 4.98 10.18
C LEU A 48 6.92 5.93 9.95
N GLY A 49 6.89 7.03 10.71
CA GLY A 49 5.84 8.06 10.60
C GLY A 49 4.46 7.49 10.91
N ILE A 50 3.56 7.55 9.93
CA ILE A 50 2.21 6.95 10.04
C ILE A 50 2.17 5.47 9.66
N GLY A 51 3.33 4.85 9.42
CA GLY A 51 3.47 3.47 9.02
C GLY A 51 2.80 3.16 7.67
N GLY A 52 2.16 2.00 7.60
CA GLY A 52 1.44 1.53 6.41
C GLY A 52 2.29 0.79 5.39
N ASN A 53 1.61 0.35 4.33
CA ASN A 53 2.20 -0.51 3.29
C ASN A 53 3.30 0.17 2.46
N LYS A 54 3.33 1.51 2.43
CA LYS A 54 4.29 2.25 1.60
C LYS A 54 5.71 2.11 2.11
N ILE A 55 5.90 1.91 3.42
CA ILE A 55 7.24 1.73 4.01
C ILE A 55 7.95 0.51 3.41
N ARG A 56 7.24 -0.62 3.22
CA ARG A 56 7.81 -1.82 2.57
C ARG A 56 8.33 -1.54 1.17
N LYS A 57 7.63 -0.70 0.41
CA LYS A 57 8.05 -0.32 -0.95
C LYS A 57 9.27 0.62 -0.90
N LEU A 58 9.24 1.56 0.04
CA LEU A 58 10.30 2.55 0.22
C LEU A 58 11.64 1.93 0.62
N GLU A 59 11.63 0.78 1.31
CA GLU A 59 12.87 0.05 1.58
C GLU A 59 13.67 -0.23 0.30
N TYR A 60 13.02 -0.67 -0.78
CA TYR A 60 13.67 -0.95 -2.06
C TYR A 60 13.82 0.29 -2.94
N LEU A 61 12.81 1.17 -2.98
CA LEU A 61 12.85 2.41 -3.78
C LEU A 61 13.98 3.33 -3.33
N LEU A 62 14.12 3.56 -2.03
CA LEU A 62 15.17 4.42 -1.50
C LEU A 62 16.53 3.71 -1.52
N GLY A 63 16.56 2.37 -1.40
CA GLY A 63 17.77 1.59 -1.65
C GLY A 63 18.29 1.76 -3.10
N ASP A 64 17.40 1.68 -4.09
CA ASP A 64 17.72 1.93 -5.50
C ASP A 64 18.15 3.38 -5.75
N ALA A 65 17.50 4.36 -5.12
CA ALA A 65 17.88 5.77 -5.19
C ALA A 65 19.32 6.01 -4.69
N ILE A 66 19.72 5.37 -3.58
CA ILE A 66 21.09 5.44 -3.04
C ILE A 66 22.11 4.90 -4.06
N ILE A 67 21.87 3.72 -4.63
CA ILE A 67 22.79 3.11 -5.60
C ILE A 67 22.89 3.94 -6.89
N ARG A 68 21.81 4.60 -7.29
CA ARG A 68 21.79 5.55 -8.42
C ARG A 68 22.40 6.91 -8.08
N LYS A 69 22.87 7.11 -6.83
CA LYS A 69 23.47 8.36 -6.34
C LYS A 69 22.52 9.56 -6.50
N ALA A 70 21.23 9.33 -6.32
CA ALA A 70 20.25 10.40 -6.27
C ALA A 70 20.49 11.27 -5.04
N ASP A 71 20.13 12.54 -5.12
CA ASP A 71 20.22 13.51 -4.01
C ASP A 71 18.88 14.19 -3.71
N VAL A 72 17.88 14.04 -4.59
CA VAL A 72 16.53 14.53 -4.41
C VAL A 72 15.50 13.47 -4.82
N ILE A 73 14.55 13.20 -3.93
CA ILE A 73 13.43 12.29 -4.19
C ILE A 73 12.22 13.10 -4.63
N ILE A 74 11.62 12.72 -5.76
CA ILE A 74 10.39 13.32 -6.26
C ILE A 74 9.30 12.26 -6.25
N THR A 75 8.13 12.57 -5.72
CA THR A 75 6.98 11.67 -5.86
C THR A 75 5.68 12.44 -5.98
N VAL A 76 4.63 11.73 -6.38
CA VAL A 76 3.32 12.31 -6.69
C VAL A 76 2.21 11.76 -5.80
N GLY A 77 1.16 12.56 -5.61
CA GLY A 77 -0.02 12.12 -4.89
C GLY A 77 -1.14 13.15 -4.83
N ALA A 78 -2.30 12.76 -4.32
CA ALA A 78 -3.24 13.76 -3.79
C ALA A 78 -2.63 14.42 -2.55
N VAL A 79 -3.08 15.64 -2.20
CA VAL A 79 -2.69 16.35 -0.95
C VAL A 79 -2.87 15.50 0.32
N HIS A 80 -3.83 14.58 0.34
CA HIS A 80 -4.05 13.66 1.46
C HIS A 80 -3.30 12.32 1.31
N SER A 81 -2.34 12.20 0.39
CA SER A 81 -1.67 10.95 0.06
C SER A 81 -0.77 10.47 1.19
N ASN A 82 -1.11 9.32 1.79
CA ASN A 82 -0.22 8.62 2.72
C ASN A 82 1.15 8.33 2.09
N HIS A 83 1.18 8.05 0.77
CA HIS A 83 2.41 7.76 0.05
C HIS A 83 3.34 8.95 -0.07
N ALA A 84 2.81 10.13 -0.39
CA ALA A 84 3.64 11.31 -0.59
C ALA A 84 4.34 11.66 0.73
N PHE A 85 3.55 11.78 1.81
CA PHE A 85 4.07 12.06 3.14
C PHE A 85 5.14 11.07 3.60
N VAL A 86 4.85 9.76 3.62
CA VAL A 86 5.82 8.77 4.13
C VAL A 86 7.05 8.62 3.23
N THR A 87 6.92 8.89 1.93
CA THR A 87 8.08 8.97 1.02
C THR A 87 8.97 10.13 1.42
N GLY A 88 8.39 11.32 1.58
CA GLY A 88 9.15 12.51 1.92
C GLY A 88 9.81 12.41 3.30
N LEU A 89 9.10 11.89 4.29
CA LEU A 89 9.64 11.69 5.62
C LEU A 89 10.79 10.67 5.64
N ALA A 90 10.61 9.52 4.96
CA ALA A 90 11.65 8.49 4.87
C ALA A 90 12.88 8.97 4.09
N ALA A 91 12.67 9.70 3.00
CA ALA A 91 13.74 10.28 2.19
C ALA A 91 14.56 11.31 3.00
N LYS A 92 13.90 12.26 3.70
CA LYS A 92 14.60 13.20 4.60
C LYS A 92 15.37 12.49 5.71
N LYS A 93 14.80 11.43 6.30
CA LYS A 93 15.50 10.62 7.32
C LYS A 93 16.82 10.02 6.81
N LEU A 94 16.91 9.73 5.50
CA LEU A 94 18.11 9.18 4.85
C LEU A 94 19.01 10.27 4.24
N GLY A 95 18.70 11.55 4.45
CA GLY A 95 19.52 12.68 3.99
C GLY A 95 19.24 13.15 2.56
N PHE A 96 18.15 12.71 1.94
CA PHE A 96 17.72 13.24 0.64
C PHE A 96 16.97 14.56 0.80
N ASP A 97 17.10 15.43 -0.20
CA ASP A 97 16.06 16.44 -0.44
C ASP A 97 14.81 15.78 -1.01
N VAL A 98 13.68 16.49 -0.92
CA VAL A 98 12.38 15.95 -1.31
C VAL A 98 11.55 17.02 -1.96
N VAL A 99 10.87 16.68 -3.07
CA VAL A 99 9.76 17.45 -3.61
C VAL A 99 8.52 16.56 -3.76
N LEU A 100 7.43 16.92 -3.08
CA LEU A 100 6.13 16.28 -3.25
C LEU A 100 5.30 17.05 -4.28
N VAL A 101 5.03 16.44 -5.42
CA VAL A 101 4.16 16.97 -6.47
C VAL A 101 2.73 16.51 -6.18
N LEU A 102 1.89 17.42 -5.72
CA LEU A 102 0.57 17.12 -5.15
C LEU A 102 -0.57 17.68 -6.02
N ARG A 103 -1.79 17.19 -5.78
CA ARG A 103 -3.04 17.77 -6.32
C ARG A 103 -4.14 17.87 -5.27
N GLY A 104 -5.06 18.80 -5.46
CA GLY A 104 -6.25 18.95 -4.64
C GLY A 104 -6.20 20.16 -3.72
N LYS A 105 -7.14 20.23 -2.79
CA LYS A 105 -7.31 21.40 -1.90
C LYS A 105 -6.25 21.43 -0.81
N GLU A 106 -5.58 22.57 -0.67
CA GLU A 106 -4.50 22.80 0.31
C GLU A 106 -5.02 23.01 1.74
N GLU A 107 -5.83 22.08 2.23
CA GLU A 107 -6.34 22.12 3.59
C GLU A 107 -5.27 21.62 4.58
N LEU A 108 -4.91 22.45 5.56
CA LEU A 108 -3.93 22.12 6.61
C LEU A 108 -4.48 21.11 7.63
N ARG A 109 -4.81 19.90 7.16
CA ARG A 109 -5.30 18.76 7.96
C ARG A 109 -4.78 17.43 7.41
N GLY A 110 -4.74 16.40 8.24
CA GLY A 110 -4.28 15.06 7.84
C GLY A 110 -2.86 15.07 7.29
N ASN A 111 -2.59 14.34 6.20
CA ASN A 111 -1.23 14.22 5.66
C ASN A 111 -0.63 15.56 5.18
N TYR A 112 -1.43 16.46 4.58
CA TYR A 112 -0.90 17.75 4.14
C TYR A 112 -0.43 18.62 5.32
N LEU A 113 -1.11 18.53 6.46
CA LEU A 113 -0.63 19.14 7.70
C LEU A 113 0.73 18.57 8.11
N LEU A 114 0.90 17.24 8.04
CA LEU A 114 2.17 16.59 8.38
C LEU A 114 3.28 16.97 7.39
N ASP A 115 2.98 17.09 6.09
CA ASP A 115 3.93 17.57 5.08
C ASP A 115 4.50 18.94 5.47
N LYS A 116 3.63 19.87 5.89
CA LYS A 116 4.04 21.22 6.33
C LYS A 116 4.78 21.22 7.66
N ILE A 117 4.30 20.48 8.67
CA ILE A 117 4.94 20.38 10.00
C ILE A 117 6.38 19.85 9.85
N MET A 118 6.58 18.86 8.98
CA MET A 118 7.89 18.24 8.77
C MET A 118 8.77 19.01 7.79
N GLY A 119 8.33 20.17 7.30
CA GLY A 119 9.08 21.00 6.35
C GLY A 119 9.41 20.26 5.05
N ILE A 120 8.50 19.42 4.56
CA ILE A 120 8.65 18.75 3.28
C ILE A 120 8.20 19.71 2.18
N GLU A 121 9.03 19.89 1.13
CA GLU A 121 8.66 20.74 0.00
C GLU A 121 7.46 20.13 -0.72
N THR A 122 6.42 20.94 -0.92
CA THR A 122 5.20 20.55 -1.62
C THR A 122 4.94 21.52 -2.75
N ARG A 123 4.64 20.99 -3.94
CA ARG A 123 4.19 21.77 -5.10
C ARG A 123 2.84 21.23 -5.53
N VAL A 124 1.78 22.03 -5.39
CA VAL A 124 0.40 21.61 -5.64
C VAL A 124 -0.02 22.10 -7.01
N TYR A 125 -0.48 21.19 -7.86
CA TYR A 125 -0.90 21.45 -9.23
C TYR A 125 -2.37 21.08 -9.45
N GLU A 126 -2.97 21.71 -10.44
CA GLU A 126 -4.25 21.27 -10.98
C GLU A 126 -4.03 20.05 -11.89
N ALA A 127 -4.63 18.93 -11.51
CA ALA A 127 -4.61 17.67 -12.27
C ALA A 127 -5.87 16.87 -11.96
N LYS A 128 -6.42 16.16 -12.96
CA LYS A 128 -7.65 15.38 -12.80
C LYS A 128 -7.45 14.23 -11.81
N ASP A 129 -6.32 13.54 -11.92
CA ASP A 129 -5.93 12.48 -11.00
C ASP A 129 -4.42 12.47 -10.74
N SER A 130 -3.98 11.59 -9.84
CA SER A 130 -2.57 11.56 -9.39
C SER A 130 -1.63 10.98 -10.45
N PHE A 131 -2.13 10.29 -11.47
CA PHE A 131 -1.29 9.78 -12.57
C PHE A 131 -0.93 10.89 -13.55
N GLU A 132 -1.82 11.87 -13.76
CA GLU A 132 -1.50 13.05 -14.57
C GLU A 132 -0.40 13.92 -13.95
N LEU A 133 -0.18 13.84 -12.63
CA LEU A 133 0.91 14.55 -11.96
C LEU A 133 2.31 14.10 -12.37
N MET A 134 2.45 12.94 -13.00
CA MET A 134 3.76 12.44 -13.43
C MET A 134 4.45 13.42 -14.39
N LYS A 135 3.70 14.09 -15.29
CA LYS A 135 4.29 15.09 -16.20
C LYS A 135 4.95 16.26 -15.42
N TYR A 136 4.32 16.71 -14.35
CA TYR A 136 4.88 17.77 -13.49
C TYR A 136 6.06 17.26 -12.67
N ALA A 137 6.05 15.99 -12.25
CA ALA A 137 7.22 15.39 -11.60
C ALA A 137 8.44 15.32 -12.54
N GLU A 138 8.23 15.00 -13.82
CA GLU A 138 9.28 15.05 -14.84
C GLU A 138 9.77 16.48 -15.10
N GLU A 139 8.87 17.48 -15.16
CA GLU A 139 9.25 18.89 -15.28
C GLU A 139 10.10 19.36 -14.10
N VAL A 140 9.71 19.00 -12.86
CA VAL A 140 10.48 19.31 -11.64
C VAL A 140 11.84 18.59 -11.65
N ALA A 141 11.89 17.34 -12.11
CA ALA A 141 13.14 16.60 -12.24
C ALA A 141 14.09 17.31 -13.21
N LYS A 142 13.59 17.70 -14.39
CA LYS A 142 14.37 18.44 -15.38
C LYS A 142 14.88 19.78 -14.84
N GLU A 143 14.04 20.55 -14.14
CA GLU A 143 14.43 21.80 -13.48
C GLU A 143 15.59 21.58 -12.48
N LEU A 144 15.55 20.47 -11.73
CA LEU A 144 16.58 20.12 -10.75
C LEU A 144 17.87 19.62 -11.43
N GLU A 145 17.76 18.85 -12.51
CA GLU A 145 18.90 18.41 -13.33
C GLU A 145 19.65 19.59 -13.95
N GLU A 146 18.93 20.60 -14.43
CA GLU A 146 19.50 21.86 -14.94
C GLU A 146 20.30 22.62 -13.86
N LYS A 147 20.00 22.39 -12.58
CA LYS A 147 20.73 22.92 -11.41
C LYS A 147 21.83 21.97 -10.91
N GLY A 148 22.15 20.91 -11.65
CA GLY A 148 23.20 19.94 -11.32
C GLY A 148 22.81 18.91 -10.25
N ARG A 149 21.51 18.77 -9.95
CA ARG A 149 20.97 17.76 -9.01
C ARG A 149 20.74 16.43 -9.72
N LYS A 150 20.47 15.38 -8.94
CA LYS A 150 20.24 14.01 -9.42
C LYS A 150 18.89 13.50 -8.88
N PRO A 151 17.79 13.81 -9.57
CA PRO A 151 16.46 13.42 -9.13
C PRO A 151 16.21 11.93 -9.27
N TYR A 152 15.41 11.39 -8.35
CA TYR A 152 14.82 10.05 -8.45
C TYR A 152 13.31 10.15 -8.30
N ILE A 153 12.58 9.89 -9.39
CA ILE A 153 11.13 9.94 -9.42
C ILE A 153 10.54 8.60 -8.97
N ILE A 154 9.66 8.65 -7.98
CA ILE A 154 8.86 7.52 -7.51
C ILE A 154 7.43 7.65 -8.06
N PRO A 155 6.93 6.67 -8.83
CA PRO A 155 5.61 6.74 -9.44
C PRO A 155 4.49 6.64 -8.39
N VAL A 156 3.26 6.98 -8.81
CA VAL A 156 2.06 6.97 -7.95
C VAL A 156 1.98 5.72 -7.06
N GLY A 157 2.05 5.93 -5.75
CA GLY A 157 1.91 4.89 -4.73
C GLY A 157 3.08 3.91 -4.67
N GLY A 158 4.23 4.25 -5.27
CA GLY A 158 5.41 3.40 -5.40
C GLY A 158 5.18 2.16 -6.27
N ALA A 159 4.26 2.24 -7.24
CA ALA A 159 3.94 1.13 -8.13
C ALA A 159 4.94 1.01 -9.29
N SER A 160 6.12 0.47 -8.98
CA SER A 160 7.17 0.09 -9.93
C SER A 160 7.66 -1.33 -9.63
N PRO A 161 8.37 -2.01 -10.56
CA PRO A 161 8.94 -3.33 -10.28
C PRO A 161 9.81 -3.35 -9.02
N VAL A 162 10.65 -2.34 -8.82
CA VAL A 162 11.50 -2.22 -7.62
C VAL A 162 10.69 -1.97 -6.34
N GLY A 163 9.69 -1.08 -6.36
CA GLY A 163 8.85 -0.84 -5.19
C GLY A 163 7.97 -2.04 -4.83
N THR A 164 7.60 -2.84 -5.83
CA THR A 164 6.78 -4.05 -5.67
C THR A 164 7.52 -5.16 -4.93
N LEU A 165 8.86 -5.18 -4.95
CA LEU A 165 9.69 -6.11 -4.19
C LEU A 165 9.38 -6.10 -2.68
N GLY A 166 8.96 -4.95 -2.14
CA GLY A 166 8.54 -4.81 -0.75
C GLY A 166 7.43 -5.80 -0.35
N TYR A 167 6.47 -6.03 -1.25
CA TYR A 167 5.38 -6.99 -1.00
C TYR A 167 5.69 -8.41 -1.47
N VAL A 168 6.66 -8.60 -2.38
CA VAL A 168 7.24 -9.94 -2.61
C VAL A 168 7.93 -10.44 -1.34
N ARG A 169 8.72 -9.57 -0.68
CA ARG A 169 9.31 -9.82 0.63
C ARG A 169 8.24 -10.08 1.69
N ALA A 170 7.19 -9.26 1.73
CA ALA A 170 6.08 -9.45 2.66
C ALA A 170 5.41 -10.82 2.54
N SER A 171 5.23 -11.37 1.34
CA SER A 171 4.68 -12.71 1.16
C SER A 171 5.52 -13.79 1.84
N GLY A 172 6.85 -13.70 1.75
CA GLY A 172 7.72 -14.65 2.43
C GLY A 172 7.80 -14.42 3.95
N GLU A 173 7.56 -13.20 4.43
CA GLU A 173 7.41 -12.90 5.86
C GLU A 173 6.11 -13.52 6.39
N ILE A 174 5.00 -13.31 5.69
CA ILE A 174 3.68 -13.89 6.00
C ILE A 174 3.73 -15.41 5.98
N ALA A 175 4.43 -16.03 5.02
CA ALA A 175 4.56 -17.48 4.96
C ALA A 175 5.23 -18.06 6.22
N GLU A 176 6.34 -17.46 6.68
CA GLU A 176 7.00 -17.89 7.91
C GLU A 176 6.18 -17.59 9.15
N GLN A 177 5.52 -16.42 9.20
CA GLN A 177 4.62 -16.08 10.29
C GLN A 177 3.46 -17.08 10.39
N GLY A 178 2.83 -17.42 9.27
CA GLY A 178 1.76 -18.42 9.17
C GLY A 178 2.21 -19.78 9.67
N ASN A 179 3.40 -20.24 9.26
CA ASN A 179 3.99 -21.48 9.75
C ASN A 179 4.18 -21.45 11.28
N ARG A 180 4.69 -20.35 11.84
CA ARG A 180 4.90 -20.22 13.30
C ARG A 180 3.60 -20.24 14.10
N ILE A 181 2.52 -19.68 13.57
CA ILE A 181 1.21 -19.68 14.25
C ILE A 181 0.32 -20.87 13.87
N GLY A 182 0.80 -21.78 13.01
CA GLY A 182 0.03 -22.95 12.56
C GLY A 182 -1.14 -22.64 11.62
N VAL A 183 -1.09 -21.52 10.89
CA VAL A 183 -2.17 -21.08 10.00
C VAL A 183 -1.69 -21.04 8.55
N ASN A 184 -2.37 -21.80 7.69
CA ASN A 184 -2.31 -21.66 6.24
C ASN A 184 -3.55 -20.89 5.78
N PHE A 185 -3.36 -19.72 5.17
CA PHE A 185 -4.45 -18.89 4.69
C PHE A 185 -4.95 -19.34 3.32
N ASP A 186 -6.26 -19.36 3.14
CA ASP A 186 -6.93 -19.60 1.85
C ASP A 186 -6.87 -18.33 0.98
N SER A 187 -6.98 -17.16 1.62
CA SER A 187 -6.89 -15.87 0.94
C SER A 187 -6.18 -14.80 1.77
N ILE A 188 -5.54 -13.88 1.06
CA ILE A 188 -4.97 -12.65 1.59
C ILE A 188 -5.68 -11.48 0.90
N VAL A 189 -6.40 -10.68 1.69
CA VAL A 189 -7.17 -9.53 1.21
C VAL A 189 -6.41 -8.23 1.44
N VAL A 190 -6.35 -7.37 0.43
CA VAL A 190 -5.64 -6.09 0.50
C VAL A 190 -6.38 -4.98 -0.26
N ALA A 191 -6.30 -3.75 0.25
CA ALA A 191 -6.77 -2.57 -0.48
C ALA A 191 -5.91 -2.31 -1.72
N THR A 192 -6.55 -2.07 -2.86
CA THR A 192 -5.90 -1.88 -4.16
C THR A 192 -6.18 -0.49 -4.72
N GLY A 193 -5.18 0.39 -4.60
CA GLY A 193 -5.17 1.72 -5.24
C GLY A 193 -4.29 1.75 -6.49
N SER A 194 -2.97 1.78 -6.33
CA SER A 194 -2.02 1.78 -7.46
C SER A 194 -1.66 0.38 -7.99
N GLY A 195 -2.10 -0.68 -7.32
CA GLY A 195 -1.86 -2.07 -7.74
C GLY A 195 -0.57 -2.71 -7.21
N GLY A 196 0.49 -1.93 -6.94
CA GLY A 196 1.79 -2.52 -6.60
C GLY A 196 1.85 -3.37 -5.33
N THR A 197 0.95 -3.15 -4.37
CA THR A 197 0.86 -3.99 -3.18
C THR A 197 0.31 -5.38 -3.52
N LEU A 198 -0.80 -5.41 -4.29
CA LEU A 198 -1.40 -6.65 -4.79
C LEU A 198 -0.45 -7.39 -5.73
N ALA A 199 0.20 -6.69 -6.66
CA ALA A 199 1.16 -7.28 -7.59
C ALA A 199 2.31 -8.00 -6.84
N GLY A 200 2.85 -7.37 -5.80
CA GLY A 200 3.93 -7.96 -5.00
C GLY A 200 3.49 -9.20 -4.23
N LEU A 201 2.26 -9.18 -3.70
CA LEU A 201 1.67 -10.35 -3.05
C LEU A 201 1.51 -11.50 -4.05
N SER A 202 0.92 -11.24 -5.22
CA SER A 202 0.71 -12.23 -6.29
C SER A 202 2.03 -12.85 -6.75
N VAL A 203 3.08 -12.04 -6.97
CA VAL A 203 4.41 -12.53 -7.33
C VAL A 203 5.01 -13.38 -6.21
N GLY A 204 4.95 -12.91 -4.96
CA GLY A 204 5.48 -13.64 -3.81
C GLY A 204 4.79 -14.99 -3.60
N LEU A 205 3.46 -15.05 -3.70
CA LEU A 205 2.69 -16.29 -3.57
C LEU A 205 2.98 -17.27 -4.71
N ALA A 206 3.11 -16.76 -5.96
CA ALA A 206 3.50 -17.57 -7.10
C ALA A 206 4.92 -18.15 -6.94
N ILE A 207 5.88 -17.37 -6.43
CA ILE A 207 7.24 -17.85 -6.11
C ILE A 207 7.20 -18.96 -5.06
N LEU A 208 6.36 -18.83 -4.05
CA LEU A 208 6.21 -19.78 -2.94
C LEU A 208 5.37 -21.01 -3.32
N ARG A 209 4.72 -21.01 -4.50
CA ARG A 209 3.80 -22.07 -4.96
C ARG A 209 2.69 -22.37 -3.93
N LYS A 210 2.20 -21.32 -3.26
CA LYS A 210 1.06 -21.41 -2.34
C LYS A 210 -0.24 -21.37 -3.15
N GLU A 211 -1.23 -22.16 -2.72
CA GLU A 211 -2.60 -22.10 -3.27
C GLU A 211 -3.39 -20.88 -2.74
N THR A 212 -2.84 -20.20 -1.72
CA THR A 212 -3.37 -18.96 -1.17
C THR A 212 -3.64 -17.92 -2.26
N ARG A 213 -4.85 -17.35 -2.26
CA ARG A 213 -5.27 -16.34 -3.23
C ARG A 213 -4.91 -14.94 -2.76
N ALA A 214 -4.33 -14.12 -3.64
CA ALA A 214 -4.15 -12.69 -3.40
C ALA A 214 -5.36 -11.94 -3.95
N ILE A 215 -6.16 -11.33 -3.09
CA ILE A 215 -7.42 -10.69 -3.47
C ILE A 215 -7.34 -9.19 -3.19
N GLY A 216 -7.49 -8.40 -4.24
CA GLY A 216 -7.56 -6.96 -4.18
C GLY A 216 -8.98 -6.45 -4.00
N MET A 217 -9.13 -5.43 -3.17
CA MET A 217 -10.34 -4.62 -3.10
C MET A 217 -10.04 -3.26 -3.74
N ALA A 218 -10.51 -3.04 -4.97
CA ALA A 218 -10.35 -1.78 -5.66
C ALA A 218 -11.11 -0.68 -4.90
N VAL A 219 -10.41 0.43 -4.62
CA VAL A 219 -10.96 1.57 -3.86
C VAL A 219 -11.21 2.81 -4.72
N GLY A 220 -11.13 2.64 -6.03
CA GLY A 220 -11.23 3.70 -7.04
C GLY A 220 -11.36 3.08 -8.43
N LYS A 221 -10.34 3.21 -9.28
CA LYS A 221 -10.33 2.60 -10.62
C LYS A 221 -10.47 1.08 -10.53
N PHE A 222 -11.35 0.52 -11.36
CA PHE A 222 -11.63 -0.91 -11.48
C PHE A 222 -11.78 -1.30 -12.97
N GLY A 223 -12.06 -2.57 -13.23
CA GLY A 223 -12.26 -3.14 -14.56
C GLY A 223 -10.99 -3.71 -15.15
N GLU A 224 -11.10 -4.17 -16.40
CA GLU A 224 -10.03 -4.87 -17.12
C GLU A 224 -8.73 -4.05 -17.18
N THR A 225 -8.83 -2.72 -17.34
CA THR A 225 -7.67 -1.83 -17.32
C THR A 225 -6.89 -1.91 -16.00
N MET A 226 -7.57 -2.02 -14.85
CA MET A 226 -6.89 -2.11 -13.56
C MET A 226 -6.33 -3.50 -13.32
N VAL A 227 -7.04 -4.56 -13.73
CA VAL A 227 -6.56 -5.94 -13.66
C VAL A 227 -5.29 -6.10 -14.49
N ASN A 228 -5.31 -5.66 -15.76
CA ASN A 228 -4.17 -5.73 -16.66
C ASN A 228 -2.98 -4.96 -16.11
N LYS A 229 -3.20 -3.75 -15.56
CA LYS A 229 -2.13 -2.97 -14.93
C LYS A 229 -1.46 -3.71 -13.76
N VAL A 230 -2.23 -4.37 -12.91
CA VAL A 230 -1.68 -5.17 -11.81
C VAL A 230 -0.91 -6.37 -12.34
N GLU A 231 -1.45 -7.05 -13.35
CA GLU A 231 -0.83 -8.22 -13.95
C GLU A 231 0.48 -7.87 -14.67
N GLU A 232 0.51 -6.81 -15.47
CA GLU A 232 1.71 -6.29 -16.12
C GLU A 232 2.79 -5.91 -15.12
N LEU A 233 2.42 -5.21 -14.04
CA LEU A 233 3.35 -4.87 -12.98
C LEU A 233 3.90 -6.12 -12.28
N ALA A 234 3.05 -7.14 -12.04
CA ALA A 234 3.47 -8.41 -11.47
C ALA A 234 4.42 -9.18 -12.42
N LYS A 235 4.11 -9.24 -13.72
CA LYS A 235 4.97 -9.83 -14.76
C LYS A 235 6.33 -9.14 -14.80
N ALA A 236 6.34 -7.81 -14.93
CA ALA A 236 7.56 -7.00 -14.95
C ALA A 236 8.38 -7.17 -13.66
N THR A 237 7.73 -7.29 -12.50
CA THR A 237 8.42 -7.58 -11.23
C THR A 237 9.03 -8.98 -11.23
N GLY A 238 8.32 -9.99 -11.73
CA GLY A 238 8.85 -11.34 -11.87
C GLY A 238 10.09 -11.39 -12.76
N GLU A 239 10.03 -10.74 -13.92
CA GLU A 239 11.15 -10.57 -14.84
C GLU A 239 12.33 -9.83 -14.19
N PHE A 240 12.04 -8.74 -13.47
CA PHE A 240 13.05 -7.95 -12.75
C PHE A 240 13.81 -8.81 -11.72
N ILE A 241 13.11 -9.67 -10.98
CA ILE A 241 13.72 -10.62 -10.03
C ILE A 241 14.47 -11.74 -10.76
N GLY A 242 14.11 -12.04 -12.00
CA GLY A 242 14.68 -13.13 -12.81
C GLY A 242 13.88 -14.43 -12.73
N VAL A 243 12.61 -14.37 -12.32
CA VAL A 243 11.71 -15.52 -12.27
C VAL A 243 10.77 -15.47 -13.48
N LYS A 244 11.02 -16.35 -14.45
CA LYS A 244 10.20 -16.48 -15.67
C LYS A 244 8.98 -17.36 -15.43
N ASN A 245 7.95 -17.18 -16.26
CA ASN A 245 6.75 -18.03 -16.33
C ASN A 245 6.00 -18.17 -14.99
N LEU A 246 5.93 -17.08 -14.22
CA LEU A 246 5.09 -17.05 -13.02
C LEU A 246 3.62 -17.29 -13.39
N LYS A 247 2.99 -18.26 -12.75
CA LYS A 247 1.53 -18.43 -12.81
C LYS A 247 0.89 -17.38 -11.91
N LEU A 248 0.57 -16.25 -12.48
CA LEU A 248 -0.08 -15.15 -11.80
C LEU A 248 -1.60 -15.31 -11.88
N LYS A 249 -2.29 -15.10 -10.77
CA LYS A 249 -3.74 -14.95 -10.72
C LYS A 249 -4.05 -13.66 -9.99
N ILE A 250 -4.65 -12.71 -10.70
CA ILE A 250 -5.08 -11.43 -10.13
C ILE A 250 -6.58 -11.52 -9.88
N GLU A 251 -6.97 -11.51 -8.60
CA GLU A 251 -8.37 -11.39 -8.19
C GLU A 251 -8.58 -9.96 -7.68
N LEU A 252 -9.55 -9.25 -8.25
CA LEU A 252 -9.86 -7.86 -7.92
C LEU A 252 -11.38 -7.68 -7.88
N TYR A 253 -11.88 -7.08 -6.82
CA TYR A 253 -13.30 -6.77 -6.63
C TYR A 253 -13.50 -5.26 -6.45
N ASP A 254 -14.62 -4.72 -6.94
CA ASP A 254 -14.95 -3.31 -6.79
C ASP A 254 -15.71 -3.06 -5.48
N TYR A 255 -15.03 -2.37 -4.54
CA TYR A 255 -15.64 -1.79 -3.35
C TYR A 255 -15.27 -0.31 -3.24
N SER A 256 -15.19 0.38 -4.39
CA SER A 256 -14.87 1.79 -4.47
C SER A 256 -16.02 2.70 -4.03
N PHE A 257 -17.25 2.19 -4.02
CA PHE A 257 -18.48 2.97 -3.83
C PHE A 257 -18.67 4.08 -4.88
N GLY A 258 -18.10 3.88 -6.08
CA GLY A 258 -18.28 4.70 -7.27
C GLY A 258 -17.03 5.48 -7.67
N GLU A 259 -16.30 6.07 -6.71
CA GLU A 259 -15.10 6.85 -7.03
C GLU A 259 -14.05 6.82 -5.90
N TYR A 260 -12.80 7.14 -6.27
CA TYR A 260 -11.70 7.24 -5.31
C TYR A 260 -11.94 8.38 -4.31
N GLY A 261 -11.80 8.10 -3.02
CA GLY A 261 -11.97 9.09 -1.95
C GLY A 261 -13.42 9.32 -1.51
N LYS A 262 -14.42 8.76 -2.21
CA LYS A 262 -15.83 8.85 -1.75
C LYS A 262 -16.04 8.04 -0.47
N ILE A 263 -16.56 8.72 0.55
CA ILE A 263 -16.86 8.16 1.87
C ILE A 263 -18.37 7.94 1.96
N THR A 264 -18.77 6.77 2.46
CA THR A 264 -20.18 6.37 2.60
C THR A 264 -20.49 5.91 4.02
N ARG A 265 -21.79 5.70 4.30
CA ARG A 265 -22.28 5.16 5.57
C ARG A 265 -21.73 3.78 5.86
N GLU A 266 -21.72 2.89 4.86
CA GLU A 266 -21.24 1.51 4.99
C GLU A 266 -19.76 1.47 5.41
N VAL A 267 -18.94 2.36 4.83
CA VAL A 267 -17.53 2.48 5.18
C VAL A 267 -17.35 3.04 6.59
N ALA A 268 -18.12 4.08 6.95
CA ALA A 268 -18.09 4.66 8.30
C ALA A 268 -18.50 3.64 9.38
N GLU A 269 -19.56 2.88 9.12
CA GLU A 269 -20.04 1.80 9.99
C GLU A 269 -19.02 0.66 10.09
N THR A 270 -18.32 0.33 8.99
CA THR A 270 -17.23 -0.67 9.02
C THR A 270 -16.07 -0.21 9.89
N ILE A 271 -15.66 1.06 9.78
CA ILE A 271 -14.62 1.63 10.65
C ILE A 271 -15.05 1.55 12.11
N ARG A 272 -16.29 1.97 12.43
CA ARG A 272 -16.85 1.91 13.79
C ARG A 272 -16.93 0.46 14.29
N LEU A 273 -17.38 -0.47 13.46
CA LEU A 273 -17.49 -1.89 13.79
C LEU A 273 -16.14 -2.49 14.17
N VAL A 274 -15.13 -2.34 13.31
CA VAL A 274 -13.81 -2.93 13.55
C VAL A 274 -13.12 -2.25 14.73
N GLY A 275 -13.24 -0.92 14.86
CA GLY A 275 -12.69 -0.19 15.99
C GLY A 275 -13.30 -0.63 17.33
N THR A 276 -14.62 -0.79 17.40
CA THR A 276 -15.32 -1.15 18.65
C THR A 276 -15.26 -2.63 18.98
N LYS A 277 -15.09 -3.51 18.00
CA LYS A 277 -15.02 -4.97 18.21
C LYS A 277 -13.62 -5.50 18.38
N GLU A 278 -12.61 -4.87 17.78
CA GLU A 278 -11.24 -5.40 17.73
C GLU A 278 -10.17 -4.39 18.15
N GLY A 279 -10.53 -3.12 18.38
CA GLY A 279 -9.55 -2.07 18.70
C GLY A 279 -8.62 -1.72 17.54
N VAL A 280 -9.04 -1.97 16.29
CA VAL A 280 -8.27 -1.66 15.08
C VAL A 280 -8.90 -0.47 14.34
N ILE A 281 -8.13 0.59 14.09
CA ILE A 281 -8.61 1.79 13.41
C ILE A 281 -8.33 1.70 11.92
N LEU A 282 -9.40 1.51 11.14
CA LEU A 282 -9.35 1.58 9.68
C LEU A 282 -9.55 3.03 9.19
N ASP A 283 -9.19 3.27 7.94
CA ASP A 283 -9.36 4.56 7.25
C ASP A 283 -10.49 4.54 6.20
N PRO A 284 -11.12 5.69 5.89
CA PRO A 284 -12.29 5.74 5.03
C PRO A 284 -12.00 5.64 3.53
N VAL A 285 -10.74 5.73 3.10
CA VAL A 285 -10.37 5.74 1.68
C VAL A 285 -9.86 4.38 1.23
N TYR A 286 -9.12 3.66 2.08
CA TYR A 286 -8.48 2.39 1.73
C TYR A 286 -9.01 1.22 2.55
N THR A 287 -8.63 1.14 3.81
CA THR A 287 -8.77 -0.07 4.61
C THR A 287 -10.21 -0.31 5.04
N GLY A 288 -11.00 0.74 5.32
CA GLY A 288 -12.44 0.61 5.59
C GLY A 288 -13.21 0.02 4.40
N LYS A 289 -12.92 0.47 3.17
CA LYS A 289 -13.51 -0.09 1.94
C LYS A 289 -13.09 -1.53 1.70
N ALA A 290 -11.79 -1.81 1.83
CA ALA A 290 -11.28 -3.15 1.63
C ALA A 290 -11.78 -4.14 2.69
N PHE A 291 -11.94 -3.69 3.93
CA PHE A 291 -12.48 -4.52 5.00
C PHE A 291 -13.99 -4.71 4.85
N TYR A 292 -14.73 -3.72 4.37
CA TYR A 292 -16.13 -3.90 3.99
C TYR A 292 -16.27 -5.00 2.93
N GLY A 293 -15.45 -4.95 1.88
CA GLY A 293 -15.42 -6.00 0.85
C GLY A 293 -15.03 -7.37 1.40
N LEU A 294 -14.10 -7.42 2.36
CA LEU A 294 -13.78 -8.66 3.06
C LEU A 294 -15.00 -9.23 3.78
N LEU A 295 -15.73 -8.40 4.54
CA LEU A 295 -16.90 -8.85 5.29
C LEU A 295 -18.01 -9.36 4.36
N ASP A 296 -18.24 -8.69 3.24
CA ASP A 296 -19.24 -9.08 2.25
C ASP A 296 -18.89 -10.42 1.59
N LEU A 297 -17.67 -10.56 1.06
CA LEU A 297 -17.25 -11.81 0.40
C LEU A 297 -17.05 -12.99 1.38
N ALA A 298 -16.63 -12.73 2.63
CA ALA A 298 -16.53 -13.76 3.65
C ALA A 298 -17.90 -14.37 3.97
N LYS A 299 -18.93 -13.53 4.14
CA LYS A 299 -20.31 -13.99 4.37
C LYS A 299 -20.89 -14.81 3.20
N LYS A 300 -20.41 -14.56 1.99
CA LYS A 300 -20.76 -15.32 0.78
C LYS A 300 -19.95 -16.61 0.60
N GLY A 301 -18.99 -16.88 1.49
CA GLY A 301 -18.09 -18.04 1.38
C GLY A 301 -17.06 -17.93 0.25
N GLU A 302 -16.89 -16.73 -0.35
CA GLU A 302 -16.05 -16.54 -1.53
C GLU A 302 -14.55 -16.40 -1.20
N LEU A 303 -14.19 -16.28 0.08
CA LEU A 303 -12.82 -16.06 0.55
C LEU A 303 -12.13 -17.28 1.16
N GLY A 304 -12.86 -18.39 1.37
CA GLY A 304 -12.38 -19.55 2.14
C GLY A 304 -12.63 -19.41 3.64
N GLU A 305 -12.01 -20.28 4.44
CA GLU A 305 -12.23 -20.34 5.89
C GLU A 305 -11.19 -19.50 6.65
N LYS A 306 -9.94 -19.44 6.19
CA LYS A 306 -8.83 -18.74 6.85
C LYS A 306 -8.34 -17.57 6.01
N ILE A 307 -8.68 -16.37 6.43
CA ILE A 307 -8.55 -15.14 5.66
C ILE A 307 -7.57 -14.21 6.37
N LEU A 308 -6.55 -13.72 5.68
CA LEU A 308 -5.65 -12.69 6.20
C LEU A 308 -5.96 -11.33 5.54
N PHE A 309 -6.41 -10.37 6.33
CA PHE A 309 -6.46 -8.97 5.91
C PHE A 309 -5.10 -8.30 6.10
N ILE A 310 -4.60 -7.57 5.10
CA ILE A 310 -3.43 -6.71 5.28
C ILE A 310 -3.91 -5.30 5.62
N HIS A 311 -3.70 -4.88 6.87
CA HIS A 311 -3.97 -3.51 7.27
C HIS A 311 -2.88 -2.60 6.68
N THR A 312 -3.22 -1.94 5.57
CA THR A 312 -2.25 -1.12 4.82
C THR A 312 -1.91 0.25 5.45
N GLY A 313 -2.26 0.47 6.73
CA GLY A 313 -2.20 1.77 7.40
C GLY A 313 -3.29 2.73 6.94
N GLY A 314 -2.96 4.03 6.93
CA GLY A 314 -3.83 5.09 6.42
C GLY A 314 -4.56 5.93 7.46
N ILE A 315 -4.21 5.80 8.75
CA ILE A 315 -4.88 6.46 9.88
C ILE A 315 -5.10 7.96 9.70
N SER A 316 -4.19 8.67 9.01
CA SER A 316 -4.36 10.09 8.70
C SER A 316 -5.65 10.39 7.93
N GLY A 317 -6.15 9.45 7.12
CA GLY A 317 -7.43 9.57 6.43
C GLY A 317 -8.60 9.71 7.41
N THR A 318 -8.57 8.99 8.53
CA THR A 318 -9.61 9.05 9.56
C THR A 318 -9.64 10.44 10.22
N PHE A 319 -8.47 11.01 10.53
CA PHE A 319 -8.38 12.38 11.05
C PHE A 319 -8.71 13.44 9.99
N HIS A 320 -8.29 13.23 8.74
CA HIS A 320 -8.55 14.17 7.64
C HIS A 320 -10.04 14.30 7.35
N TYR A 321 -10.79 13.19 7.41
CA TYR A 321 -12.20 13.13 7.05
C TYR A 321 -13.14 12.89 8.25
N GLY A 322 -12.70 13.19 9.48
CA GLY A 322 -13.44 12.92 10.70
C GLY A 322 -14.88 13.45 10.66
N ASP A 323 -15.07 14.73 10.29
CA ASP A 323 -16.39 15.34 10.18
C ASP A 323 -17.29 14.64 9.15
N LYS A 324 -16.69 14.20 8.03
CA LYS A 324 -17.43 13.50 6.98
C LYS A 324 -17.86 12.12 7.45
N ILE A 325 -17.01 11.40 8.18
CA ILE A 325 -17.36 10.12 8.81
C ILE A 325 -18.50 10.33 9.80
N LEU A 326 -18.39 11.32 10.69
CA LEU A 326 -19.42 11.64 11.69
C LEU A 326 -20.77 11.98 11.05
N SER A 327 -20.78 12.65 9.90
CA SER A 327 -22.04 12.96 9.19
C SER A 327 -22.84 11.74 8.74
N PHE A 328 -22.24 10.54 8.72
CA PHE A 328 -22.93 9.28 8.41
C PHE A 328 -23.27 8.43 9.63
N LEU A 329 -22.77 8.77 10.82
CA LEU A 329 -22.78 7.92 12.01
C LEU A 329 -23.75 8.38 13.10
#